data_AF-A0A1H2K584-F1
#
_entry.id   AF-A0A1H2K584-F1
#
_cell.length_a   1.000
_cell.length_b   1.000
_cell.length_c   1.000
_cell.angle_alpha   90.00
_cell.angle_beta   90.00
_cell.angle_gamma   90.00
#
_symmetry.space_group_name_H-M   'P 1'
#
loop_
_entity.id
_entity.type
_entity.pdbx_description
1 polymer ?
#
loop_
_entity_poly.entity_id
_entity_poly.type
_entity_poly.pdbx_seq_one_letter_code
_entity_poly.pdbx_strand_id
1 'polypeptide(L)'
;MHKIKPPLYMIGKKVHCWRCDTKMPVIALLAPHIENGYDEVYTISGIEKMPVNIRSFIQSKVPTFFFRYSKTVGKKYFANTCPHCNVIYGDFFLHDEPGAPFFPADEEDAKLLYIKEIPINGPVEIEGGAVSGMGEIILEHAIRV
;
A
#
# COMPACT_ATOMS: atom_id res chain seq x y z
N MET A 1 -11.97 -6.47 8.72
CA MET A 1 -10.73 -7.21 9.02
C MET A 1 -10.59 -8.33 8.02
N HIS A 2 -9.44 -8.45 7.38
CA HIS A 2 -9.16 -9.41 6.32
C HIS A 2 -8.10 -10.39 6.80
N LYS A 3 -8.37 -11.68 6.64
CA LYS A 3 -7.38 -12.73 6.87
C LYS A 3 -6.69 -13.04 5.55
N ILE A 4 -5.43 -12.68 5.45
CA ILE A 4 -4.62 -12.75 4.23
C ILE A 4 -3.69 -13.96 4.34
N LYS A 5 -3.70 -14.82 3.34
CA LYS A 5 -2.77 -15.96 3.24
C LYS A 5 -1.51 -15.52 2.47
N PRO A 6 -0.33 -16.10 2.77
CA PRO A 6 0.86 -15.86 1.97
C PRO A 6 0.63 -16.21 0.48
N PRO A 7 1.25 -15.48 -0.46
CA PRO A 7 2.19 -14.37 -0.21
C PRO A 7 1.47 -13.05 0.12
N LEU A 8 2.18 -12.14 0.82
CA LEU A 8 1.79 -10.75 1.02
C LEU A 8 2.92 -9.86 0.52
N TYR A 9 2.60 -8.81 -0.23
CA TYR A 9 3.61 -7.92 -0.79
C TYR A 9 3.46 -6.47 -0.31
N MET A 10 4.59 -5.79 -0.22
CA MET A 10 4.69 -4.34 -0.19
C MET A 10 4.95 -3.85 -1.61
N ILE A 11 4.06 -3.00 -2.13
CA ILE A 11 4.24 -2.32 -3.42
C ILE A 11 4.54 -0.84 -3.18
N GLY A 12 5.30 -0.19 -4.06
CA GLY A 12 5.59 1.22 -3.90
C GLY A 12 6.24 1.89 -5.10
N LYS A 13 6.30 3.22 -5.05
CA LYS A 13 7.10 4.08 -5.94
C LYS A 13 7.46 5.39 -5.24
N LYS A 14 8.26 6.22 -5.91
CA LYS A 14 8.53 7.59 -5.46
C LYS A 14 7.57 8.55 -6.14
N VAL A 15 7.02 9.48 -5.37
CA VAL A 15 6.16 10.58 -5.83
C VAL A 15 6.69 11.92 -5.32
N HIS A 16 6.16 13.01 -5.85
CA HIS A 16 6.41 14.35 -5.34
C HIS A 16 5.35 14.72 -4.30
N CYS A 17 5.77 15.26 -3.16
CA CYS A 17 4.85 15.71 -2.13
C CYS A 17 4.00 16.89 -2.65
N TRP A 18 2.68 16.75 -2.63
CA TRP A 18 1.74 17.79 -3.07
C TRP A 18 1.87 19.14 -2.34
N ARG A 19 2.47 19.16 -1.14
CA ARG A 19 2.64 20.38 -0.34
C ARG A 19 3.99 21.06 -0.52
N CYS A 20 5.08 20.28 -0.54
CA CYS A 20 6.45 20.83 -0.48
C CYS A 20 7.38 20.30 -1.56
N ASP A 21 6.84 19.56 -2.52
CA ASP A 21 7.53 18.98 -3.69
C ASP A 21 8.70 18.02 -3.38
N THR A 22 8.97 17.76 -2.11
CA THR A 22 9.97 16.76 -1.71
C THR A 22 9.61 15.39 -2.26
N LYS A 23 10.54 14.76 -2.97
CA LYS A 23 10.42 13.38 -3.44
C LYS A 23 10.33 12.43 -2.26
N MET A 24 9.29 11.60 -2.20
CA MET A 24 9.01 10.71 -1.09
C MET A 24 8.55 9.32 -1.57
N PRO A 25 8.86 8.25 -0.84
CA PRO A 25 8.27 6.96 -1.09
C PRO A 25 6.79 6.95 -0.67
N VAL A 26 5.97 6.26 -1.46
CA VAL A 26 4.61 5.83 -1.08
C VAL A 26 4.52 4.33 -1.25
N ILE A 27 3.81 3.67 -0.33
CA ILE A 27 3.58 2.23 -0.37
C ILE A 27 2.11 1.88 -0.14
N ALA A 28 1.74 0.68 -0.57
CA ALA A 28 0.53 -0.03 -0.20
C ALA A 28 0.85 -1.51 0.01
N LEU A 29 -0.14 -2.26 0.51
CA LEU A 29 -0.06 -3.72 0.57
C LEU A 29 -0.81 -4.34 -0.60
N LEU A 30 -0.28 -5.43 -1.12
CA LEU A 30 -0.90 -6.25 -2.16
C LEU A 30 -1.11 -7.67 -1.61
N ALA A 31 -2.35 -8.15 -1.69
CA ALA A 31 -2.82 -9.38 -1.10
C ALA A 31 -3.53 -10.24 -2.18
N PRO A 32 -2.83 -11.21 -2.78
CA PRO A 32 -3.43 -12.13 -3.75
C PRO A 32 -4.46 -13.08 -3.16
N HIS A 33 -4.41 -13.33 -1.84
CA HIS A 33 -5.24 -14.35 -1.20
C HIS A 33 -5.88 -13.81 0.08
N ILE A 34 -7.13 -13.35 -0.04
CA ILE A 34 -7.99 -13.03 1.11
C ILE A 34 -8.93 -14.21 1.38
N GLU A 35 -8.95 -14.71 2.62
CA GLU A 35 -9.85 -15.78 3.01
C GLU A 35 -11.32 -15.35 2.88
N ASN A 36 -12.13 -16.18 2.20
CA ASN A 36 -13.51 -15.88 1.82
C ASN A 36 -13.67 -14.65 0.90
N GLY A 37 -12.59 -14.16 0.28
CA GLY A 37 -12.63 -13.19 -0.81
C GLY A 37 -12.93 -13.86 -2.15
N TYR A 38 -13.14 -13.04 -3.18
CA TYR A 38 -13.15 -13.53 -4.55
C TYR A 38 -11.72 -13.92 -4.99
N ASP A 39 -11.61 -14.64 -6.09
CA ASP A 39 -10.34 -14.99 -6.72
C ASP A 39 -9.78 -13.77 -7.47
N GLU A 40 -9.36 -12.77 -6.69
CA GLU A 40 -8.84 -11.49 -7.15
C GLU A 40 -7.63 -11.08 -6.30
N VAL A 41 -6.73 -10.31 -6.88
CA VAL A 41 -5.64 -9.66 -6.16
C VAL A 41 -6.11 -8.30 -5.64
N TYR A 42 -5.96 -8.09 -4.33
CA TYR A 42 -6.43 -6.87 -3.65
C TYR A 42 -5.26 -5.96 -3.27
N THR A 43 -5.43 -4.66 -3.44
CA THR A 43 -4.65 -3.67 -2.67
C THR A 43 -5.35 -3.40 -1.33
N ILE A 44 -4.58 -3.20 -0.27
CA ILE A 44 -5.13 -2.84 1.04
C ILE A 44 -4.84 -1.38 1.35
N SER A 45 -5.90 -0.59 1.50
CA SER A 45 -5.86 0.83 1.85
C SER A 45 -6.45 1.07 3.27
N GLY A 46 -6.28 2.27 3.80
CA GLY A 46 -6.90 2.70 5.05
C GLY A 46 -6.55 1.82 6.25
N ILE A 47 -5.35 1.25 6.28
CA ILE A 47 -4.99 0.19 7.24
C ILE A 47 -5.02 0.75 8.67
N GLU A 48 -5.89 0.22 9.52
CA GLU A 48 -6.05 0.60 10.92
C GLU A 48 -5.23 -0.29 11.85
N LYS A 49 -5.13 -1.59 11.52
CA LYS A 49 -4.37 -2.57 12.30
C LYS A 49 -3.63 -3.55 11.38
N MET A 50 -2.42 -3.90 11.77
CA MET A 50 -1.62 -4.95 11.14
C MET A 50 -0.68 -5.58 12.18
N PRO A 51 -0.18 -6.81 11.95
CA PRO A 51 0.79 -7.45 12.82
C PRO A 51 2.10 -6.66 12.95
N VAL A 52 2.72 -6.75 14.12
CA VAL A 52 3.95 -5.98 14.44
C VAL A 52 5.12 -6.36 13.51
N ASN A 53 5.25 -7.62 13.12
CA ASN A 53 6.30 -8.07 12.21
C ASN A 53 6.14 -7.45 10.81
N ILE A 54 4.92 -7.39 10.28
CA ILE A 54 4.63 -6.72 9.00
C ILE A 54 4.94 -5.22 9.10
N ARG A 55 4.43 -4.56 10.15
CA ARG A 55 4.71 -3.14 10.41
C ARG A 55 6.21 -2.88 10.47
N SER A 56 6.95 -3.68 11.23
CA SER A 56 8.40 -3.50 11.44
C SER A 56 9.18 -3.71 10.14
N PHE A 57 8.79 -4.71 9.34
CA PHE A 57 9.35 -4.92 8.01
C PHE A 57 9.16 -3.69 7.12
N ILE A 58 7.92 -3.19 7.00
CA ILE A 58 7.62 -2.01 6.19
C ILE A 58 8.41 -0.80 6.69
N GLN A 59 8.38 -0.52 8.00
CA GLN A 59 9.06 0.64 8.58
C GLN A 59 10.59 0.57 8.47
N SER A 60 11.18 -0.62 8.39
CA SER A 60 12.61 -0.79 8.10
C SER A 60 13.00 -0.33 6.69
N LYS A 61 12.03 -0.26 5.76
CA LYS A 61 12.22 0.15 4.36
C LYS A 61 11.68 1.54 4.08
N VAL A 62 10.51 1.84 4.62
CA VAL A 62 9.75 3.08 4.44
C VAL A 62 9.32 3.57 5.82
N PRO A 63 10.24 4.21 6.59
CA PRO A 63 9.96 4.67 7.95
C PRO A 63 8.93 5.81 7.99
N THR A 64 8.52 6.35 6.84
CA THR A 64 7.48 7.37 6.68
C THR A 64 6.07 6.81 6.48
N PHE A 65 5.92 5.48 6.49
CA PHE A 65 4.61 4.82 6.57
C PHE A 65 4.31 4.47 8.03
N PHE A 66 3.47 5.28 8.67
CA PHE A 66 3.17 5.09 10.10
C PHE A 66 1.78 5.59 10.47
N PHE A 67 1.34 5.18 11.66
CA PHE A 67 0.02 5.48 12.18
C PHE A 67 -0.16 6.99 12.45
N ARG A 68 -1.12 7.62 11.75
CA ARG A 68 -1.46 9.04 11.91
C ARG A 68 -2.96 9.29 11.85
N TYR A 69 -3.37 10.36 12.52
CA TYR A 69 -4.71 10.91 12.42
C TYR A 69 -4.83 11.75 11.16
N SER A 70 -5.81 11.44 10.31
CA SER A 70 -6.20 12.29 9.19
C SER A 70 -7.41 13.12 9.57
N LYS A 71 -7.29 14.46 9.45
CA LYS A 71 -8.42 15.37 9.67
C LYS A 71 -9.52 15.18 8.63
N THR A 72 -9.15 14.87 7.39
CA THR A 72 -10.09 14.68 6.28
C THR A 72 -10.92 13.41 6.45
N VAL A 73 -10.29 12.31 6.90
CA VAL A 73 -10.97 11.02 7.11
C VAL A 73 -11.59 10.94 8.52
N GLY A 74 -11.12 11.74 9.46
CA GLY A 74 -11.62 11.78 10.85
C GLY A 74 -11.14 10.64 11.75
N LYS A 75 -10.21 9.79 11.28
CA LYS A 75 -9.69 8.62 12.03
C LYS A 75 -8.17 8.44 11.88
N LYS A 76 -7.60 7.51 12.64
CA LYS A 76 -6.20 7.11 12.53
C LYS A 76 -6.05 5.89 11.63
N TYR A 77 -5.02 5.88 10.79
CA TYR A 77 -4.61 4.75 9.97
C TYR A 77 -3.12 4.85 9.65
N PHE A 78 -2.53 3.77 9.15
CA PHE A 78 -1.15 3.77 8.64
C PHE A 78 -1.13 4.51 7.31
N ALA A 79 -0.51 5.69 7.33
CA ALA A 79 -0.52 6.61 6.21
C ALA A 79 0.89 6.82 5.66
N ASN A 80 0.97 7.05 4.35
CA ASN A 80 2.17 7.57 3.71
C ASN A 80 2.36 9.03 4.11
N THR A 81 3.53 9.41 4.60
CA THR A 81 3.81 10.78 5.04
C THR A 81 5.05 11.36 4.39
N CYS A 82 5.04 12.66 4.13
CA CYS A 82 6.21 13.33 3.61
C CYS A 82 7.32 13.39 4.67
N PRO A 83 8.55 12.94 4.36
CA PRO A 83 9.68 13.01 5.31
C PRO A 83 10.09 14.44 5.66
N HIS A 84 9.69 15.42 4.85
CA HIS A 84 10.08 16.82 5.02
C HIS A 84 9.00 17.64 5.76
N CYS A 85 7.79 17.71 5.21
CA CYS A 85 6.72 18.55 5.79
C CYS A 85 5.68 17.77 6.62
N ASN A 86 5.86 16.45 6.79
CA ASN A 86 5.00 15.55 7.57
C ASN A 86 3.54 15.49 7.12
N VAL A 87 3.21 16.00 5.93
CA VAL A 87 1.84 15.91 5.40
C VAL A 87 1.51 14.46 5.05
N ILE A 88 0.25 14.08 5.27
CA ILE A 88 -0.28 12.79 4.80
C ILE A 88 -0.49 12.87 3.28
N TYR A 89 -0.02 11.86 2.57
CA TYR A 89 -0.42 11.58 1.20
C TYR A 89 -1.65 10.65 1.29
N GLY A 90 -2.84 11.21 1.08
CA GLY A 90 -4.09 10.51 1.34
C GLY A 90 -4.36 9.38 0.35
N ASP A 91 -5.03 8.33 0.81
CA ASP A 91 -5.26 7.10 0.03
C ASP A 91 -6.07 7.33 -1.24
N PHE A 92 -6.94 8.33 -1.26
CA PHE A 92 -7.66 8.73 -2.47
C PHE A 92 -6.71 9.01 -3.65
N PHE A 93 -5.67 9.81 -3.40
CA PHE A 93 -4.65 10.14 -4.42
C PHE A 93 -3.65 9.00 -4.68
N LEU A 94 -3.79 7.89 -3.96
CA LEU A 94 -2.98 6.69 -4.15
C LEU A 94 -3.73 5.63 -4.94
N HIS A 95 -5.06 5.53 -4.78
CA HIS A 95 -5.85 4.38 -5.21
C HIS A 95 -7.05 4.69 -6.10
N ASP A 96 -7.54 5.93 -6.20
CA ASP A 96 -8.89 6.17 -6.73
C ASP A 96 -8.94 6.90 -8.10
N GLU A 97 -7.79 7.24 -8.70
CA GLU A 97 -7.73 7.95 -10.00
C GLU A 97 -6.79 7.25 -10.99
N PRO A 98 -7.13 7.13 -12.29
CA PRO A 98 -6.19 6.66 -13.32
C PRO A 98 -4.84 7.38 -13.29
N GLY A 99 -3.75 6.62 -13.24
CA GLY A 99 -2.39 7.14 -13.12
C GLY A 99 -1.96 7.46 -11.67
N ALA A 100 -2.86 7.30 -10.69
CA ALA A 100 -2.48 7.28 -9.29
C ALA A 100 -1.50 6.12 -9.03
N PRO A 101 -0.61 6.24 -8.02
CA PRO A 101 0.42 5.24 -7.76
C PRO A 101 -0.03 3.79 -7.73
N PHE A 102 -1.21 3.48 -7.19
CA PHE A 102 -1.74 2.11 -7.07
C PHE A 102 -3.02 1.91 -7.87
N PHE A 103 -3.23 2.74 -8.90
CA PHE A 103 -4.24 2.59 -9.93
C PHE A 103 -3.58 2.78 -11.31
N PRO A 104 -2.71 1.83 -11.72
CA PRO A 104 -2.07 1.89 -13.03
C PRO A 104 -3.11 1.80 -14.14
N ALA A 105 -2.97 2.62 -15.20
CA ALA A 105 -3.85 2.54 -16.36
C ALA A 105 -3.50 1.38 -17.30
N ASP A 106 -2.22 0.98 -17.31
CA ASP A 106 -1.67 -0.06 -18.17
C ASP A 106 -0.41 -0.73 -17.55
N GLU A 107 0.21 -1.63 -18.34
CA GLU A 107 1.41 -2.37 -17.91
C GLU A 107 2.63 -1.46 -17.72
N GLU A 108 2.74 -0.37 -18.47
CA GLU A 108 3.87 0.56 -18.37
C GLU A 108 3.79 1.35 -17.07
N ASP A 109 2.59 1.77 -16.67
CA ASP A 109 2.34 2.35 -15.36
C ASP A 109 2.68 1.38 -14.22
N ALA A 110 2.30 0.10 -14.37
CA ALA A 110 2.61 -0.93 -13.37
C ALA A 110 4.12 -1.18 -13.23
N LYS A 111 4.89 -1.13 -14.32
CA LYS A 111 6.37 -1.24 -14.31
C LYS A 111 7.07 -0.10 -13.56
N LEU A 112 6.39 1.02 -13.30
CA LEU A 112 6.92 2.10 -12.46
C LEU A 112 6.89 1.76 -10.96
N LEU A 113 6.21 0.68 -10.57
CA LEU A 113 6.15 0.19 -9.21
C LEU A 113 7.27 -0.83 -8.95
N TYR A 114 7.76 -0.82 -7.72
CA TYR A 114 8.48 -1.97 -7.18
C TYR A 114 7.53 -2.82 -6.34
N ILE A 115 7.79 -4.12 -6.30
CA ILE A 115 7.09 -5.11 -5.46
C ILE A 115 8.10 -5.91 -4.66
N LYS A 116 7.83 -6.07 -3.36
CA LYS A 116 8.65 -6.84 -2.44
C LYS A 116 7.80 -7.72 -1.55
N GLU A 117 8.13 -9.01 -1.49
CA GLU A 117 7.45 -9.94 -0.59
C GLU A 117 7.77 -9.62 0.87
N ILE A 118 6.74 -9.64 1.72
CA ILE A 118 6.85 -9.48 3.16
C ILE A 118 7.01 -10.88 3.77
N PRO A 119 8.06 -11.13 4.57
CA PRO A 119 8.31 -12.45 5.13
C PRO A 119 7.25 -12.78 6.20
N ILE A 120 6.25 -13.57 5.82
CA ILE A 120 5.20 -14.09 6.70
C ILE A 120 5.16 -15.63 6.60
N ASN A 121 5.06 -16.31 7.75
CA ASN A 121 5.09 -17.77 7.82
C ASN A 121 3.71 -18.43 7.80
N GLY A 122 2.64 -17.65 7.61
CA GLY A 122 1.26 -18.12 7.67
C GLY A 122 0.27 -16.98 7.53
N PRO A 123 -1.04 -17.27 7.66
CA PRO A 123 -2.08 -16.25 7.52
C PRO A 123 -1.94 -15.13 8.54
N VAL A 124 -2.29 -13.92 8.13
CA VAL A 124 -2.23 -12.69 8.94
C VAL A 124 -3.54 -11.93 8.88
N GLU A 125 -3.86 -11.18 9.93
CA GLU A 125 -5.06 -10.34 9.98
C GLU A 125 -4.70 -8.87 9.81
N ILE A 126 -5.30 -8.21 8.83
CA ILE A 126 -5.14 -6.78 8.57
C ILE A 126 -6.51 -6.12 8.56
N GLU A 127 -6.65 -5.03 9.30
CA GLU A 127 -7.86 -4.21 9.30
C GLU A 127 -7.63 -3.00 8.38
N GLY A 128 -8.43 -2.88 7.33
CA GLY A 128 -8.35 -1.85 6.29
C GLY A 128 -9.44 -2.08 5.25
N GLY A 129 -9.39 -1.35 4.13
CA GLY A 129 -10.21 -1.60 2.95
C GLY A 129 -9.46 -2.48 1.96
N ALA A 130 -10.12 -3.49 1.39
CA ALA A 130 -9.60 -4.29 0.30
C ALA A 130 -10.22 -3.83 -1.02
N VAL A 131 -9.38 -3.47 -1.99
CA VAL A 131 -9.79 -2.96 -3.31
C VAL A 131 -9.22 -3.87 -4.40
N SER A 132 -10.09 -4.47 -5.20
CA SER A 132 -9.73 -5.29 -6.36
C SER A 132 -9.73 -4.47 -7.67
N GLY A 133 -9.41 -5.13 -8.78
CA GLY A 133 -9.37 -4.55 -10.12
C GLY A 133 -7.96 -4.27 -10.61
N MET A 134 -7.12 -3.64 -9.79
CA MET A 134 -5.75 -3.24 -10.18
C MET A 134 -4.67 -4.22 -9.67
N GLY A 135 -5.02 -5.18 -8.82
CA GLY A 135 -4.01 -6.00 -8.16
C GLY A 135 -3.25 -6.94 -9.10
N GLU A 136 -3.93 -7.49 -10.11
CA GLU A 136 -3.34 -8.48 -11.04
C GLU A 136 -2.23 -7.84 -11.88
N ILE A 137 -2.53 -6.72 -12.54
CA ILE A 137 -1.55 -6.01 -13.37
C ILE A 137 -0.34 -5.54 -12.56
N ILE A 138 -0.54 -5.16 -11.29
CA ILE A 138 0.57 -4.81 -10.39
C ILE A 138 1.39 -6.07 -10.06
N LEU A 139 0.75 -7.20 -9.75
CA LEU A 139 1.42 -8.45 -9.40
C LEU A 139 2.27 -9.00 -10.56
N GLU A 140 1.76 -8.88 -11.78
CA GLU A 140 2.40 -9.39 -13.01
C GLU A 140 3.55 -8.49 -13.49
N HIS A 141 3.40 -7.16 -13.43
CA HIS A 141 4.30 -6.24 -14.13
C HIS A 141 5.19 -5.37 -13.23
N ALA A 142 4.90 -5.25 -11.92
CA ALA A 142 5.77 -4.49 -11.03
C ALA A 142 7.17 -5.12 -10.89
N ILE A 143 8.19 -4.28 -10.71
CA ILE A 143 9.58 -4.71 -10.65
C ILE A 143 9.87 -5.38 -9.30
N ARG A 144 10.23 -6.67 -9.30
CA ARG A 144 10.59 -7.42 -8.09
C ARG A 144 11.96 -6.96 -7.53
N VAL A 145 12.04 -6.71 -6.22
CA VAL A 145 13.25 -6.21 -5.51
C VAL A 145 13.54 -6.86 -4.16
#